data_AF-A0A1H9KSW3-F1
#
_entry.id   AF-A0A1H9KSW3-F1
#
_cell.length_a   1.000
_cell.length_b   1.000
_cell.length_c   1.000
_cell.angle_alpha   90.00
_cell.angle_beta   90.00
_cell.angle_gamma   90.00
#
_symmetry.space_group_name_H-M   'P 1'
#
loop_
_entity.id
_entity.type
_entity.pdbx_description
1 polymer ?
#
loop_
_entity_poly.entity_id
_entity_poly.type
_entity_poly.pdbx_seq_one_letter_code
_entity_poly.pdbx_strand_id
1 'polypeptide(L)'
;MTGRLLSPVIALASGCGLLVQVGAMAQNLAPPPVNTAPPGTGGVMLTPGDAEAAIQSQYDSAEKQGTQAGWLLFVQRYPDHRLAQEARRRAVLAPKAQ
;
A
#
# COMPACT_ATOMS: atom_id res chain seq x y z
N MET A 1 55.65 -6.27 -4.05
CA MET A 1 54.72 -6.33 -2.91
C MET A 1 53.49 -5.49 -3.28
N THR A 2 52.58 -6.05 -4.06
CA THR A 2 51.29 -6.62 -3.63
C THR A 2 50.17 -5.60 -3.85
N GLY A 3 49.30 -5.86 -4.84
CA GLY A 3 48.20 -4.99 -5.21
C GLY A 3 46.99 -5.06 -4.28
N ARG A 4 46.00 -4.20 -4.58
CA ARG A 4 44.55 -4.32 -4.28
C ARG A 4 43.87 -3.10 -4.92
N LEU A 5 43.24 -3.30 -6.06
CA LEU A 5 41.82 -3.61 -6.27
C LEU A 5 40.98 -2.33 -6.48
N LEU A 6 40.48 -2.25 -7.70
CA LEU A 6 39.32 -1.51 -8.17
C LEU A 6 38.38 -1.02 -7.06
N SER A 7 38.17 0.29 -6.99
CA SER A 7 36.97 0.87 -6.40
C SER A 7 36.11 1.42 -7.54
N PRO A 8 35.03 0.75 -7.96
CA PRO A 8 34.01 1.37 -8.76
C PRO A 8 32.99 2.08 -7.85
N VAL A 9 32.83 3.38 -8.10
CA VAL A 9 31.55 4.08 -8.27
C VAL A 9 30.36 3.49 -7.52
N ILE A 10 29.90 4.14 -6.45
CA ILE A 10 28.50 4.16 -6.06
C ILE A 10 28.13 5.57 -5.58
N ALA A 11 27.93 6.48 -6.54
CA ALA A 11 27.14 7.68 -6.33
C ALA A 11 25.68 7.30 -6.56
N LEU A 12 24.95 6.94 -5.51
CA LEU A 12 23.50 6.74 -5.56
C LEU A 12 22.82 8.11 -5.54
N ALA A 13 22.78 8.76 -6.70
CA ALA A 13 21.82 9.80 -6.99
C ALA A 13 20.44 9.15 -7.02
N SER A 14 19.69 9.26 -5.90
CA SER A 14 18.27 8.94 -5.84
C SER A 14 17.49 10.03 -6.58
N GLY A 15 17.58 9.99 -7.90
CA GLY A 15 16.85 10.86 -8.82
C GLY A 15 15.41 10.39 -8.93
N CYS A 16 14.51 11.14 -8.30
CA CYS A 16 13.08 11.09 -8.58
C CYS A 16 12.86 11.59 -10.02
N GLY A 17 12.88 10.67 -10.98
CA GLY A 17 12.71 10.95 -12.40
C GLY A 17 11.65 10.02 -12.98
N LEU A 18 10.38 10.26 -12.63
CA LEU A 18 9.24 9.61 -13.26
C LEU A 18 9.08 10.16 -14.68
N LEU A 19 9.80 9.57 -15.65
CA LEU A 19 9.52 9.74 -17.06
C LEU A 19 8.46 8.73 -17.49
N VAL A 20 7.28 9.29 -17.76
CA VAL A 20 6.18 8.70 -18.50
C VAL A 20 6.69 8.02 -19.78
N GLN A 21 6.44 6.72 -19.94
CA GLN A 21 6.52 6.06 -21.24
C GLN A 21 5.14 5.55 -21.64
N VAL A 22 4.57 6.25 -22.61
CA VAL A 22 3.41 5.83 -23.39
C VAL A 22 3.89 4.78 -24.40
N GLY A 23 3.73 3.51 -24.04
CA GLY A 23 3.98 2.37 -24.93
C GLY A 23 2.67 1.85 -25.48
N ALA A 24 2.41 2.15 -26.76
CA ALA A 24 1.28 1.67 -27.53
C ALA A 24 1.40 0.17 -27.84
N MET A 25 0.39 -0.62 -27.50
CA MET A 25 0.11 -1.90 -28.14
C MET A 25 -1.27 -1.80 -28.78
N ALA A 26 -1.26 -1.75 -30.10
CA ALA A 26 -2.42 -1.97 -30.93
C ALA A 26 -2.95 -3.40 -30.70
N GLN A 27 -4.21 -3.52 -30.32
CA GLN A 27 -4.92 -4.80 -30.28
C GLN A 27 -6.14 -4.67 -31.20
N ASN A 28 -5.86 -5.05 -32.44
CA ASN A 28 -6.72 -5.75 -33.38
C ASN A 28 -8.12 -6.14 -32.84
N LEU A 29 -9.13 -5.41 -33.33
CA LEU A 29 -10.56 -5.73 -33.53
C LEU A 29 -11.18 -6.91 -32.72
N ALA A 30 -11.97 -6.55 -31.70
CA ALA A 30 -13.08 -7.34 -31.15
C ALA A 30 -14.31 -6.40 -30.97
N PRO A 31 -15.56 -6.89 -31.10
CA PRO A 31 -16.77 -6.08 -31.31
C PRO A 31 -17.06 -5.10 -30.17
N PRO A 32 -17.89 -4.04 -30.38
CA PRO A 32 -18.12 -3.02 -29.35
C PRO A 32 -18.68 -3.68 -28.09
N PRO A 33 -18.04 -3.52 -26.91
CA PRO A 33 -18.75 -3.80 -25.68
C PRO A 33 -19.89 -2.78 -25.62
N VAL A 34 -21.08 -3.32 -25.86
CA VAL A 34 -22.36 -2.86 -25.32
C VAL A 34 -22.18 -1.68 -24.37
N ASN A 35 -22.72 -0.54 -24.79
CA ASN A 35 -22.90 0.66 -23.99
C ASN A 35 -23.71 0.27 -22.73
N THR A 36 -23.00 -0.19 -21.70
CA THR A 36 -23.55 -0.50 -20.39
C THR A 36 -22.93 0.54 -19.49
N ALA A 37 -23.73 1.55 -19.16
CA ALA A 37 -23.43 2.50 -18.11
C ALA A 37 -22.79 1.79 -16.91
N PRO A 38 -21.81 2.40 -16.21
CA PRO A 38 -21.26 1.80 -15.01
C PRO A 38 -22.42 1.44 -14.07
N PRO A 39 -22.60 0.14 -13.72
CA PRO A 39 -23.64 -0.26 -12.80
C PRO A 39 -23.45 0.52 -11.50
N GLY A 40 -24.56 1.02 -10.96
CA GLY A 40 -24.60 2.16 -10.06
C GLY A 40 -23.60 2.12 -8.90
N THR A 41 -23.20 3.31 -8.48
CA THR A 41 -22.84 3.63 -7.09
C THR A 41 -24.07 3.40 -6.20
N GLY A 42 -24.55 2.16 -6.14
CA GLY A 42 -25.76 1.73 -5.47
C GLY A 42 -25.39 0.62 -4.51
N GLY A 43 -25.01 1.01 -3.29
CA GLY A 43 -25.00 0.14 -2.12
C GLY A 43 -24.29 -1.19 -2.30
N VAL A 44 -22.95 -1.19 -2.36
CA VAL A 44 -22.24 -2.32 -1.75
C VAL A 44 -22.43 -2.14 -0.24
N MET A 45 -23.53 -2.66 0.28
CA MET A 45 -23.59 -3.00 1.69
C MET A 45 -22.44 -3.99 1.86
N LEU A 46 -21.29 -3.51 2.35
CA LEU A 46 -20.20 -4.38 2.74
C LEU A 46 -20.84 -5.43 3.64
N THR A 47 -20.91 -6.67 3.17
CA THR A 47 -21.34 -7.77 4.02
C THR A 47 -20.44 -7.68 5.25
N PRO A 48 -20.94 -7.82 6.48
CA PRO A 48 -20.12 -7.70 7.68
C PRO A 48 -18.82 -8.52 7.60
N GLY A 49 -18.84 -9.67 6.91
CA GLY A 49 -17.64 -10.46 6.62
C GLY A 49 -16.58 -9.77 5.75
N ASP A 50 -16.99 -9.05 4.69
CA ASP A 50 -16.07 -8.29 3.82
C ASP A 50 -15.46 -7.09 4.56
N ALA A 51 -16.23 -6.46 5.45
CA ALA A 51 -15.75 -5.36 6.28
C ALA A 51 -14.68 -5.83 7.29
N GLU A 52 -14.93 -6.94 7.99
CA GLU A 52 -13.96 -7.52 8.93
C GLU A 52 -12.68 -7.96 8.21
N ALA A 53 -12.79 -8.58 7.03
CA ALA A 53 -11.63 -8.95 6.22
C ALA A 53 -10.80 -7.73 5.78
N ALA A 54 -11.47 -6.64 5.39
CA ALA A 54 -10.80 -5.39 5.05
C ALA A 54 -10.09 -4.79 6.28
N ILE A 55 -10.72 -4.79 7.46
CA ILE A 55 -10.11 -4.33 8.70
C ILE A 55 -8.88 -5.17 9.04
N GLN A 56 -8.97 -6.50 8.93
CA GLN A 56 -7.85 -7.40 9.18
C GLN A 56 -6.68 -7.13 8.22
N SER A 57 -6.95 -6.87 6.94
CA SER A 57 -5.93 -6.51 5.95
C SER A 57 -5.23 -5.18 6.28
N GLN A 58 -5.97 -4.18 6.79
CA GLN A 58 -5.37 -2.93 7.25
C GLN A 58 -4.50 -3.14 8.50
N TYR A 59 -4.90 -4.03 9.41
CA TYR A 59 -4.09 -4.38 10.57
C TYR A 59 -2.79 -5.08 10.16
N ASP A 60 -2.85 -6.06 9.25
CA ASP A 60 -1.67 -6.74 8.69
C ASP A 60 -0.73 -5.75 7.99
N SER A 61 -1.28 -4.75 7.29
CA SER A 61 -0.49 -3.69 6.67
C SER A 61 0.24 -2.83 7.70
N ALA A 62 -0.41 -2.50 8.82
CA ALA A 62 0.24 -1.80 9.93
C ALA A 62 1.32 -2.65 10.60
N GLU A 63 1.11 -3.97 10.69
CA GLU A 63 2.09 -4.93 11.20
C GLU A 63 3.34 -4.99 10.33
N LYS A 64 3.16 -5.11 9.01
CA LYS A 64 4.26 -5.11 8.03
C LYS A 64 5.07 -3.83 8.04
N GLN A 65 4.41 -2.69 8.25
CA GLN A 65 5.12 -1.41 8.41
C GLN A 65 5.90 -1.38 9.71
N GLY A 66 5.33 -1.89 10.80
CA GLY A 66 6.00 -1.95 12.10
C GLY A 66 6.38 -0.59 12.69
N THR A 67 5.81 0.51 12.18
CA THR A 67 6.11 1.87 12.65
C THR A 67 4.97 2.43 13.51
N GLN A 68 5.30 3.36 14.41
CA GLN A 68 4.29 4.07 15.20
C GLN A 68 3.22 4.72 14.32
N ALA A 69 3.61 5.32 13.19
CA ALA A 69 2.69 5.97 12.27
C ALA A 69 1.68 4.98 11.65
N GLY A 70 2.14 3.81 11.20
CA GLY A 70 1.26 2.78 10.63
C GLY A 70 0.22 2.28 11.63
N TRP A 71 0.65 2.02 12.87
CA TRP A 71 -0.27 1.62 13.94
C TRP A 71 -1.27 2.72 14.31
N LEU A 72 -0.84 3.98 14.43
CA LEU A 72 -1.72 5.10 14.74
C LEU A 72 -2.73 5.38 13.62
N LEU A 73 -2.37 5.16 12.36
CA LEU A 73 -3.29 5.28 11.23
C LEU A 73 -4.40 4.23 11.32
N PHE A 74 -4.07 2.99 11.68
CA PHE A 74 -5.07 1.95 11.92
C PHE A 74 -6.05 2.35 13.03
N VAL A 75 -5.53 2.84 14.16
CA VAL A 75 -6.34 3.27 15.30
C VAL A 75 -7.25 4.45 14.95
N GLN A 76 -6.78 5.40 14.15
CA GLN A 76 -7.59 6.53 13.69
C GLN A 76 -8.73 6.07 12.78
N ARG A 77 -8.50 5.06 11.93
CA ARG A 77 -9.52 4.55 11.01
C ARG A 77 -10.56 3.68 11.70
N TYR A 78 -10.15 2.91 12.71
CA TYR A 78 -11.01 1.95 13.40
C TYR A 78 -10.94 2.09 14.93
N PRO A 79 -11.33 3.23 15.51
CA PRO A 79 -11.10 3.52 16.93
C PRO A 79 -11.83 2.59 17.89
N ASP A 80 -13.02 2.08 17.49
CA ASP A 80 -13.88 1.20 18.29
C ASP A 80 -13.67 -0.30 18.01
N HIS A 81 -12.75 -0.65 17.10
CA HIS A 81 -12.51 -2.04 16.74
C HIS A 81 -11.64 -2.76 17.78
N ARG A 82 -11.87 -4.07 17.98
CA ARG A 82 -11.14 -4.85 19.01
C ARG A 82 -9.62 -4.87 18.80
N LEU A 83 -9.17 -4.84 17.54
CA LEU A 83 -7.74 -4.76 17.20
C LEU A 83 -7.12 -3.38 17.49
N ALA A 84 -7.92 -2.32 17.66
CA ALA A 84 -7.41 -0.98 17.89
C ALA A 84 -6.67 -0.88 19.23
N GLN A 85 -7.12 -1.61 20.25
CA GLN A 85 -6.44 -1.63 21.54
C GLN A 85 -5.03 -2.22 21.44
N GLU A 86 -4.86 -3.30 20.67
CA GLU A 86 -3.54 -3.88 20.41
C GLU A 86 -2.68 -2.96 19.53
N ALA A 87 -3.25 -2.37 18.48
CA ALA A 87 -2.54 -1.40 17.66
C ALA A 87 -2.04 -0.19 18.48
N ARG A 88 -2.82 0.30 19.46
CA ARG A 88 -2.36 1.34 20.40
C ARG A 88 -1.16 0.90 21.22
N ARG A 89 -1.16 -0.33 21.74
CA ARG A 89 -0.01 -0.89 22.48
C ARG A 89 1.22 -0.97 21.59
N ARG A 90 1.06 -1.51 20.37
CA ARG A 90 2.15 -1.62 19.41
C ARG A 90 2.67 -0.27 18.94
N ALA A 91 1.82 0.74 18.80
CA ALA A 91 2.24 2.10 18.46
C ALA A 91 3.20 2.72 19.50
N VAL A 92 3.07 2.37 20.78
CA VAL A 92 3.97 2.85 21.85
C VAL A 92 5.32 2.14 21.80
N LEU A 93 5.34 0.87 21.40
CA LEU A 93 6.55 0.04 21.30
C LEU A 93 7.30 0.25 19.98
N ALA A 94 6.61 0.68 18.93
CA ALA A 94 7.15 0.81 17.59
C ALA A 94 8.03 2.06 17.45
N PRO A 95 9.06 2.01 16.60
CA PRO A 95 9.86 3.19 16.27
C PRO A 95 9.00 4.26 15.60
N LYS A 96 9.34 5.52 15.87
CA LYS A 96 8.87 6.64 15.05
C LYS A 96 9.50 6.51 13.66
N ALA A 97 8.70 6.72 12.61
CA ALA A 97 9.26 6.90 11.28
C ALA A 97 10.15 8.15 11.30
N GLN A 98 11.39 8.01 10.83
CA GLN A 98 12.38 9.10 10.77
C GLN A 98 12.19 9.94 9.52
#